data_AF-A0A6N8KUI8-F1
#
_entry.id   AF-A0A6N8KUI8-F1
#
_cell.length_a   1.000
_cell.length_b   1.000
_cell.length_c   1.000
_cell.angle_alpha   90.00
_cell.angle_beta   90.00
_cell.angle_gamma   90.00
#
_symmetry.space_group_name_H-M   'P 1'
#
loop_
_entity.id
_entity.type
_entity.pdbx_description
1 polymer ?
#
loop_
_entity_poly.entity_id
_entity_poly.type
_entity_poly.pdbx_seq_one_letter_code
_entity_poly.pdbx_strand_id
1 'polypeptide(L)'
;MFYIDHLDDLFDLYTKNTTDYKARLYFLNQTVKEVLDGFGKDAYVLFKLYLKGYKNEEIAFRLGIAEKTVRNKKAMILKFLKEGLLKRGFRRRKY
;
A
#
# COMPACT_ATOMS: atom_id res chain seq x y z
N MET A 1 4.06 9.93 15.70
CA MET A 1 3.16 10.42 14.63
C MET A 1 3.27 9.45 13.47
N PHE A 2 2.34 8.49 13.38
CA PHE A 2 2.50 7.29 12.55
C PHE A 2 2.16 7.60 11.09
N TYR A 3 3.08 7.26 10.19
CA TYR A 3 2.95 7.36 8.73
C TYR A 3 1.80 6.50 8.14
N ILE A 4 1.09 5.75 9.00
CA ILE A 4 0.04 4.77 8.68
C ILE A 4 -1.32 5.47 8.54
N ASP A 5 -1.61 6.50 9.36
CA ASP A 5 -2.89 7.22 9.34
C ASP A 5 -3.24 7.80 7.97
N HIS A 6 -2.22 8.16 7.17
CA HIS A 6 -2.45 8.83 5.88
C HIS A 6 -2.80 7.90 4.72
N LEU A 7 -2.57 6.60 4.85
CA LEU A 7 -3.06 5.63 3.87
C LEU A 7 -4.42 5.12 4.26
N ASP A 8 -4.69 4.96 5.55
CA ASP A 8 -6.04 4.74 6.03
C ASP A 8 -6.95 5.88 5.58
N ASP A 9 -6.57 7.16 5.74
CA ASP A 9 -7.30 8.31 5.19
C ASP A 9 -7.57 8.21 3.67
N LEU A 10 -6.60 7.73 2.89
CA LEU A 10 -6.72 7.61 1.44
C LEU A 10 -7.64 6.44 1.05
N PHE A 11 -7.62 5.36 1.82
CA PHE A 11 -8.57 4.27 1.66
C PHE A 11 -9.97 4.69 2.15
N ASP A 12 -10.06 5.43 3.24
CA ASP A 12 -11.31 5.89 3.87
C ASP A 12 -12.06 6.92 3.00
N LEU A 13 -11.32 7.77 2.29
CA LEU A 13 -11.88 8.70 1.30
C LEU A 13 -12.55 7.99 0.11
N TYR A 14 -12.13 6.76 -0.19
CA TYR A 14 -12.60 5.99 -1.35
C TYR A 14 -13.51 4.81 -0.98
N THR A 15 -13.55 4.40 0.29
CA THR A 15 -14.51 3.44 0.87
C THR A 15 -15.83 4.11 1.28
N LYS A 16 -15.86 5.44 1.50
CA LYS A 16 -17.10 6.15 1.86
C LYS A 16 -18.07 6.33 0.68
N ASN A 17 -19.17 5.57 0.76
CA ASN A 17 -20.50 5.79 0.17
C ASN A 17 -20.59 6.13 -1.34
N THR A 18 -20.53 5.10 -2.18
CA THR A 18 -21.27 5.10 -3.47
C THR A 18 -21.45 3.66 -3.96
N THR A 19 -22.53 3.42 -4.74
CA THR A 19 -23.00 2.14 -5.30
C THR A 19 -21.94 1.30 -6.03
N ASP A 20 -20.79 1.90 -6.38
CA ASP A 20 -19.69 1.31 -7.15
C ASP A 20 -18.41 1.01 -6.33
N TYR A 21 -18.55 0.80 -5.03
CA TYR A 21 -17.43 0.50 -4.12
C TYR A 21 -16.54 -0.66 -4.62
N LYS A 22 -17.12 -1.74 -5.14
CA LYS A 22 -16.36 -2.92 -5.61
C LYS A 22 -15.52 -2.61 -6.84
N ALA A 23 -16.05 -1.85 -7.80
CA ALA A 23 -15.32 -1.47 -9.01
C ALA A 23 -14.13 -0.56 -8.67
N ARG A 24 -14.32 0.42 -7.78
CA ARG A 24 -13.23 1.30 -7.34
C ARG A 24 -12.16 0.57 -6.56
N LEU A 25 -12.55 -0.36 -5.67
CA LEU A 25 -11.61 -1.19 -4.94
C LEU A 25 -10.79 -2.09 -5.89
N TYR A 26 -11.43 -2.62 -6.94
CA TYR A 26 -10.74 -3.38 -7.99
C TYR A 26 -9.73 -2.51 -8.74
N PHE A 27 -10.13 -1.33 -9.21
CA PHE A 27 -9.23 -0.37 -9.88
C PHE A 27 -8.07 0.06 -8.98
N LEU A 28 -8.33 0.29 -7.70
CA LEU A 28 -7.28 0.64 -6.74
C LEU A 28 -6.30 -0.50 -6.54
N ASN A 29 -6.79 -1.73 -6.35
CA ASN A 29 -5.93 -2.91 -6.23
C ASN A 29 -5.07 -3.14 -7.47
N GLN A 30 -5.63 -2.93 -8.67
CA GLN A 30 -4.86 -2.97 -9.93
C GLN A 30 -3.81 -1.86 -9.97
N THR A 31 -4.19 -0.62 -9.66
CA THR A 31 -3.27 0.52 -9.66
C THR A 31 -2.13 0.34 -8.67
N VAL A 32 -2.43 -0.12 -7.46
CA VAL A 32 -1.46 -0.45 -6.41
C VAL A 32 -0.53 -1.57 -6.88
N LYS A 33 -1.09 -2.63 -7.49
CA LYS A 33 -0.29 -3.74 -8.01
C LYS A 33 0.68 -3.27 -9.08
N GLU A 34 0.22 -2.49 -10.07
CA GLU A 34 1.07 -1.96 -11.14
C GLU A 34 2.18 -1.04 -10.61
N VAL A 35 1.86 -0.16 -9.66
CA VAL A 35 2.88 0.71 -9.03
C VAL A 35 3.89 -0.14 -8.27
N LEU A 36 3.44 -1.15 -7.52
CA LEU A 36 4.36 -2.01 -6.76
C LEU A 36 5.15 -2.98 -7.63
N ASP A 37 4.65 -3.37 -8.79
CA ASP A 37 5.39 -4.17 -9.76
C ASP A 37 6.63 -3.43 -10.26
N GLY A 38 6.53 -2.09 -10.41
CA GLY A 38 7.67 -1.22 -10.71
C GLY A 38 8.70 -1.08 -9.58
N PHE A 39 8.36 -1.44 -8.34
CA PHE A 39 9.28 -1.44 -7.19
C PHE A 39 10.01 -2.77 -7.04
N GLY A 40 9.35 -3.88 -7.37
CA GLY A 40 9.94 -5.21 -7.38
C GLY A 40 8.94 -6.33 -7.09
N LYS A 41 9.29 -7.55 -7.51
CA LYS A 41 8.41 -8.73 -7.50
C LYS A 41 7.84 -9.09 -6.12
N ASP A 42 8.57 -8.80 -5.04
CA ASP A 42 8.14 -9.11 -3.67
C ASP A 42 7.37 -7.98 -3.00
N ALA A 43 7.35 -6.79 -3.60
CA ALA A 43 6.79 -5.58 -2.99
C ALA A 43 5.28 -5.71 -2.76
N TYR A 44 4.58 -6.23 -3.77
CA TYR A 44 3.15 -6.48 -3.70
C TYR A 44 2.81 -7.54 -2.64
N VAL A 45 3.63 -8.60 -2.53
CA VAL A 45 3.41 -9.68 -1.55
C VAL A 45 3.63 -9.16 -0.12
N LEU A 46 4.72 -8.42 0.11
CA LEU A 46 5.01 -7.78 1.40
C LEU A 46 3.89 -6.82 1.79
N PHE A 47 3.45 -5.98 0.86
CA PHE A 47 2.35 -5.03 1.10
C PHE A 47 1.03 -5.74 1.41
N LYS A 48 0.71 -6.83 0.69
CA LYS A 48 -0.48 -7.64 0.95
C LYS A 48 -0.46 -8.32 2.31
N LEU A 49 0.69 -8.83 2.75
CA LEU A 49 0.83 -9.41 4.10
C LEU A 49 0.69 -8.32 5.16
N TYR A 50 1.26 -7.14 4.92
CA TYR A 50 1.09 -6.00 5.81
C TYR A 50 -0.40 -5.60 5.96
N LEU A 51 -1.14 -5.50 4.85
CA LEU A 51 -2.58 -5.18 4.88
C LEU A 51 -3.42 -6.24 5.58
N LYS A 52 -2.98 -7.50 5.58
CA LYS A 52 -3.63 -8.57 6.34
C LYS A 52 -3.36 -8.51 7.84
N GLY A 53 -2.57 -7.55 8.32
CA GLY A 53 -2.25 -7.37 9.73
C GLY A 53 -1.10 -8.23 10.25
N TYR A 54 -0.31 -8.85 9.37
CA TYR A 54 0.86 -9.64 9.81
C TYR A 54 1.93 -8.73 10.42
N LYS A 55 2.59 -9.24 11.46
CA LYS A 55 3.74 -8.56 12.09
C LYS A 55 4.96 -8.60 11.17
N ASN A 56 5.87 -7.64 11.35
CA ASN A 56 7.09 -7.57 10.53
C ASN A 56 7.92 -8.86 10.63
N GLU A 57 7.94 -9.51 11.79
CA GLU A 57 8.63 -10.79 12.03
C GLU A 57 7.99 -11.94 11.25
N GLU A 58 6.65 -12.01 11.19
CA GLU A 58 5.94 -13.03 10.42
C GLU A 58 6.11 -12.83 8.91
N ILE A 59 6.13 -11.57 8.48
CA ILE A 59 6.42 -11.20 7.09
C ILE A 59 7.86 -11.57 6.73
N ALA A 60 8.81 -11.30 7.62
CA ALA A 60 10.21 -11.65 7.48
C ALA A 60 10.39 -13.16 7.32
N PHE A 61 9.74 -13.93 8.20
CA PHE A 61 9.74 -15.38 8.18
C PHE A 61 9.14 -15.93 6.87
N ARG A 62 7.99 -15.42 6.43
CA ARG A 62 7.32 -15.88 5.20
C ARG A 62 8.08 -15.54 3.92
N LEU A 63 8.75 -14.40 3.89
CA LEU A 63 9.52 -13.94 2.73
C LEU A 63 10.98 -14.41 2.76
N GLY A 64 11.43 -15.06 3.84
CA GLY A 64 12.82 -15.48 4.00
C GLY A 64 13.82 -14.32 4.05
N ILE A 65 13.38 -13.14 4.50
CA ILE A 65 14.22 -11.93 4.58
C ILE A 65 14.35 -11.46 6.02
N ALA A 66 15.39 -10.68 6.32
CA ALA A 66 15.56 -10.10 7.65
C ALA A 66 14.43 -9.11 7.98
N GLU A 67 14.00 -9.09 9.25
CA GLU A 67 12.95 -8.20 9.73
C GLU A 67 13.33 -6.71 9.59
N LYS A 68 14.62 -6.38 9.70
CA LYS A 68 15.16 -5.06 9.34
C LYS A 68 14.94 -4.72 7.86
N THR A 69 15.08 -5.70 6.97
CA THR A 69 14.81 -5.56 5.53
C THR A 69 13.32 -5.36 5.28
N VAL A 70 12.43 -6.05 6.01
CA VAL A 70 10.98 -5.80 5.95
C VAL A 70 10.65 -4.37 6.33
N ARG A 71 11.20 -3.87 7.44
CA ARG A 71 10.99 -2.48 7.90
C ARG A 71 11.45 -1.46 6.86
N ASN A 72 12.65 -1.64 6.30
CA ASN A 72 13.17 -0.76 5.25
C ASN A 72 12.35 -0.84 3.96
N LYS A 73 12.05 -2.05 3.48
CA LYS A 73 11.21 -2.26 2.29
C LYS A 73 9.84 -1.66 2.49
N LYS A 74 9.22 -1.80 3.67
CA LYS A 74 7.91 -1.21 3.97
C LYS A 74 7.93 0.31 3.84
N ALA A 75 8.90 0.99 4.46
CA ALA A 75 9.02 2.45 4.33
C ALA A 75 9.21 2.89 2.87
N MET A 76 10.06 2.18 2.12
CA MET A 76 10.31 2.46 0.71
C MET A 76 9.08 2.19 -0.18
N ILE A 77 8.40 1.07 0.03
CA ILE A 77 7.16 0.68 -0.66
C ILE A 77 6.09 1.75 -0.47
N LEU A 78 5.89 2.24 0.75
CA LEU A 78 4.90 3.28 1.04
C LEU A 78 5.24 4.60 0.36
N LYS A 79 6.53 4.99 0.38
CA LYS A 79 7.00 6.20 -0.32
C LYS A 79 6.79 6.08 -1.83
N PHE A 80 7.17 4.94 -2.41
CA PHE A 80 7.02 4.66 -3.83
C PHE A 80 5.56 4.61 -4.25
N LEU A 81 4.70 3.96 -3.45
CA LEU A 81 3.26 3.91 -3.66
C LEU A 81 2.66 5.32 -3.67
N LYS A 82 3.01 6.14 -2.68
CA LYS A 82 2.54 7.53 -2.59
C LYS A 82 2.97 8.34 -3.81
N GLU A 83 4.24 8.27 -4.21
CA GLU A 83 4.73 8.98 -5.40
C GLU A 83 4.07 8.48 -6.69
N GLY A 84 3.89 7.16 -6.83
CA GLY A 84 3.24 6.55 -7.99
C GLY A 84 1.75 6.92 -8.09
N LEU A 85 1.04 6.92 -6.97
CA LEU A 85 -0.36 7.36 -6.91
C LEU A 85 -0.49 8.86 -7.20
N LEU A 86 0.39 9.70 -6.64
CA LEU A 86 0.42 11.14 -6.92
C LEU A 86 0.67 11.43 -8.41
N LYS A 87 1.62 10.72 -9.04
CA LYS A 87 1.89 10.85 -10.48
C LYS A 87 0.70 10.44 -11.35
N ARG A 88 -0.10 9.46 -10.90
CA ARG A 88 -1.32 9.01 -11.57
C ARG A 88 -2.55 9.88 -11.29
N GLY A 89 -2.39 11.02 -10.62
CA GLY A 89 -3.45 12.01 -10.42
C GLY A 89 -4.26 11.82 -9.13
N PHE A 90 -3.89 10.87 -8.26
CA PHE A 90 -4.47 10.75 -6.92
C PHE A 90 -3.90 11.86 -6.02
N ARG A 91 -4.34 13.11 -6.24
CA ARG A 91 -4.00 14.24 -5.36
C ARG A 91 -4.90 14.23 -4.12
N ARG A 92 -4.28 14.48 -2.97
CA ARG A 92 -4.99 14.82 -1.73
C ARG A 92 -5.84 16.06 -2.03
N ARG A 93 -7.17 15.95 -2.07
CA ARG A 93 -8.03 17.13 -1.95
C ARG A 93 -7.76 17.69 -0.56
N LYS A 94 -7.09 18.85 -0.49
CA LYS A 94 -7.16 19.71 0.69
C LYS A 94 -8.63 20.12 0.80
N TYR A 95 -9.34 19.53 1.76
CA TYR A 95 -10.52 20.15 2.34
C TYR A 95 -10.04 21.08 3.44
#